data_AF-A0A927V9W8-F1
#
_entry.id   AF-A0A927V9W8-F1
#
_cell.length_a   1.000
_cell.length_b   1.000
_cell.length_c   1.000
_cell.angle_alpha   90.00
_cell.angle_beta   90.00
_cell.angle_gamma   90.00
#
_symmetry.space_group_name_H-M   'P 1'
#
loop_
_entity.id
_entity.type
_entity.pdbx_description
1 polymer ?
#
loop_
_entity_poly.entity_id
_entity_poly.type
_entity_poly.pdbx_seq_one_letter_code
_entity_poly.pdbx_strand_id
1 'polypeptide(L)' 'MNEELKSILEKFAESGWDLIDNVSKEYLQGGSTSEELIKAIKLADEQCGSCGCEFDPLYKRALLLLNAKK' A
#
# COMPACT_ATOMS: atom_id res chain seq x y z
N MET A 1 -5.69 -11.78 7.33
CA MET A 1 -5.04 -10.79 6.43
C MET A 1 -4.29 -11.56 5.35
N ASN A 2 -4.19 -11.07 4.10
CA ASN A 2 -3.46 -11.81 3.06
C ASN A 2 -1.95 -11.64 3.32
N GLU A 3 -1.16 -12.72 3.38
CA GLU A 3 0.27 -12.63 3.75
C GLU A 3 1.06 -11.82 2.73
N GLU A 4 0.73 -11.95 1.44
CA GLU A 4 1.35 -11.15 0.38
C GLU A 4 1.07 -9.65 0.56
N LEU A 5 -0.18 -9.29 0.89
CA LEU A 5 -0.54 -7.90 1.17
C LEU A 5 0.19 -7.38 2.40
N LYS A 6 0.30 -8.20 3.46
CA LYS A 6 1.01 -7.83 4.67
C LYS A 6 2.47 -7.48 4.37
N SER A 7 3.19 -8.33 3.64
CA SER A 7 4.59 -8.07 3.26
C SER A 7 4.75 -6.79 2.42
N ILE A 8 3.79 -6.49 1.54
CA ILE A 8 3.79 -5.24 0.77
C ILE A 8 3.59 -4.02 1.68
N LEU A 9 2.64 -4.11 2.62
CA LEU A 9 2.38 -3.03 3.57
C LEU A 9 3.53 -2.81 4.55
N GLU A 10 4.23 -3.87 4.96
CA GLU A 10 5.44 -3.75 5.77
C GLU A 10 6.52 -2.96 5.00
N LYS A 11 6.75 -3.27 3.71
CA LYS A 11 7.63 -2.47 2.86
C LYS A 11 7.21 -1.00 2.74
N PHE A 12 5.91 -0.72 2.64
CA PHE A 12 5.40 0.66 2.60
C PHE A 12 5.57 1.38 3.95
N ALA A 13 5.34 0.68 5.06
CA ALA A 13 5.56 1.14 6.43
C ALA A 13 7.05 1.35 6.78
N GLU A 14 7.96 0.74 6.03
CA GLU A 14 9.41 0.95 6.15
C GLU A 14 9.94 1.91 5.08
N SER A 15 9.12 2.33 4.12
CA SER A 15 9.54 3.27 3.06
C SER A 15 9.79 4.68 3.60
N GLY A 16 9.28 5.02 4.79
CA GLY A 16 9.40 6.35 5.40
C GLY A 16 8.67 7.45 4.63
N TRP A 17 7.82 7.09 3.67
CA TRP A 17 7.04 8.05 2.90
C TRP A 17 5.67 8.23 3.57
N ASP A 18 5.49 9.33 4.32
CA ASP A 18 4.30 9.62 5.13
C ASP A 18 2.96 9.30 4.45
N LEU A 19 2.91 9.41 3.12
CA LEU A 19 1.74 9.15 2.29
C LEU A 19 1.26 7.69 2.36
N ILE A 20 2.18 6.71 2.37
CA ILE A 20 1.87 5.27 2.45
C ILE A 20 2.33 4.64 3.77
N ASP A 21 3.31 5.23 4.44
CA ASP A 21 3.90 4.73 5.68
C ASP A 21 2.85 4.64 6.80
N ASN A 22 2.23 5.79 7.13
CA ASN A 22 1.30 5.89 8.25
C ASN A 22 0.06 5.02 8.04
N VAL A 23 -0.56 5.13 6.86
CA VAL A 23 -1.77 4.34 6.51
C VAL A 23 -1.50 2.83 6.44
N SER A 24 -0.28 2.41 6.05
CA SER A 24 0.08 0.99 6.04
C SER A 24 0.27 0.47 7.45
N LYS A 25 0.90 1.24 8.35
CA LYS A 25 1.03 0.91 9.78
C LYS A 25 -0.33 0.82 10.45
N GLU A 26 -1.20 1.80 10.23
CA GLU A 26 -2.55 1.78 10.80
C GLU A 26 -3.37 0.60 10.27
N TYR A 27 -3.28 0.28 8.97
CA TYR A 27 -3.98 -0.88 8.42
C TYR A 27 -3.45 -2.21 8.99
N LEU A 28 -2.13 -2.34 9.17
CA LEU A 28 -1.50 -3.49 9.82
C LEU A 28 -1.95 -3.66 11.28
N GLN A 29 -2.22 -2.55 11.97
CA GLN A 29 -2.75 -2.52 13.34
C GLN A 29 -4.28 -2.69 13.40
N GLY A 30 -4.97 -2.68 12.26
CA GLY A 30 -6.43 -2.79 12.18
C GLY A 30 -7.18 -1.48 12.47
N GLY A 31 -6.50 -0.33 12.41
CA GLY A 31 -7.06 0.99 12.67
C GLY A 31 -7.64 1.69 11.43
N SER A 32 -7.09 1.47 10.25
CA SER A 32 -7.54 2.12 9.00
C SER A 32 -8.46 1.24 8.14
N THR A 33 -9.26 1.92 7.32
CA THR A 33 -10.15 1.29 6.35
C THR A 33 -9.41 0.96 5.06
N SER A 34 -9.78 -0.14 4.38
CA SER A 34 -9.20 -0.51 3.07
C SER A 34 -9.31 0.62 2.03
N GLU A 35 -10.32 1.49 2.14
CA GLU A 35 -10.50 2.64 1.24
C GLU A 35 -9.41 3.71 1.37
N GLU A 36 -8.99 4.05 2.60
CA GLU A 36 -7.92 5.02 2.84
C GLU A 36 -6.59 4.50 2.31
N LEU A 37 -6.33 3.22 2.57
CA LEU A 37 -5.16 2.53 2.04
C LEU A 37 -5.15 2.51 0.50
N ILE A 38 -6.28 2.21 -0.14
CA ILE A 38 -6.41 2.26 -1.61
C ILE A 38 -6.12 3.66 -2.15
N LYS A 39 -6.65 4.71 -1.50
CA LYS A 39 -6.41 6.10 -1.93
C LYS A 39 -4.94 6.48 -1.84
N ALA A 40 -4.30 6.17 -0.71
CA ALA A 40 -2.88 6.43 -0.51
C ALA A 40 -2.01 5.69 -1.53
N ILE A 41 -2.25 4.39 -1.74
CA ILE A 41 -1.48 3.60 -2.72
C ILE A 41 -1.66 4.15 -4.13
N LYS A 42 -2.87 4.59 -4.52
CA LYS A 42 -3.09 5.24 -5.82
C LYS A 42 -2.30 6.54 -5.96
N LEU A 43 -2.28 7.37 -4.94
CA LEU A 43 -1.49 8.62 -4.94
C LEU A 43 0.02 8.35 -5.01
N ALA A 44 0.50 7.28 -4.37
CA ALA A 44 1.89 6.86 -4.48
C ALA A 44 2.24 6.32 -5.87
N ASP A 45 1.33 5.55 -6.48
CA ASP A 45 1.45 5.05 -7.85
C ASP A 45 1.45 6.18 -8.87
N GLU A 46 0.62 7.21 -8.68
CA GLU A 46 0.59 8.37 -9.57
C GLU A 46 1.88 9.20 -9.48
N GLN A 47 2.47 9.33 -8.28
CA GLN A 47 3.70 10.11 -8.08
C GLN A 47 4.98 9.33 -8.40
N CYS A 48 5.03 8.02 -8.14
CA CYS A 48 6.26 7.22 -8.18
C CYS A 48 6.09 5.86 -8.88
N GLY A 49 4.85 5.44 -9.19
CA GLY A 49 4.52 4.20 -9.90
C GLY A 49 4.74 4.23 -11.42
N SER A 50 5.59 5.15 -11.88
CA SER A 50 6.25 5.08 -13.20
C SER A 50 7.72 5.49 -13.15
N CYS A 51 8.32 5.56 -11.95
CA CYS A 51 9.73 5.91 -11.77
C CYS A 51 10.66 4.71 -12.04
N GLY A 52 10.10 3.50 -12.15
CA GLY A 52 10.89 2.26 -12.32
C GLY A 52 11.52 1.76 -11.03
N CYS A 53 11.03 2.21 -9.87
CA CYS A 53 11.45 1.74 -8.56
C CYS A 53 10.83 0.37 -8.23
N GLU A 54 11.36 -0.31 -7.21
CA GLU A 54 10.82 -1.60 -6.77
C GLU A 54 9.37 -1.51 -6.25
N PHE A 55 8.90 -0.32 -5.89
CA PHE A 55 7.54 -0.09 -5.39
C PHE A 55 6.49 0.00 -6.49
N ASP A 56 6.89 0.27 -7.73
CA ASP A 56 6.02 0.40 -8.91
C ASP A 56 5.10 -0.83 -9.11
N PRO A 57 5.62 -2.08 -9.14
CA PRO A 57 4.76 -3.26 -9.17
C PRO A 57 4.02 -3.49 -7.85
N LEU A 58 4.56 -3.05 -6.70
CA LEU A 58 3.96 -3.28 -5.39
C LEU A 58 2.66 -2.50 -5.21
N TYR A 59 2.57 -1.26 -5.70
CA TYR A 59 1.34 -0.46 -5.63
C TYR A 59 0.19 -1.15 -6.37
N LYS A 60 0.43 -1.54 -7.63
CA LYS A 60 -0.54 -2.24 -8.48
C LYS A 60 -0.96 -3.56 -7.84
N ARG A 61 -0.01 -4.30 -7.28
CA ARG A 61 -0.27 -5.57 -6.60
C ARG A 61 -1.12 -5.38 -5.35
N ALA A 62 -0.78 -4.42 -4.49
CA ALA A 62 -1.56 -4.11 -3.29
C ALA A 62 -3.00 -3.71 -3.64
N LEU A 63 -3.20 -2.87 -4.65
CA LEU A 63 -4.54 -2.49 -5.13
C LEU A 63 -5.34 -3.70 -5.61
N LEU A 64 -4.72 -4.64 -6.33
CA LEU A 64 -5.39 -5.88 -6.75
C LEU A 64 -5.81 -6.73 -5.55
N LEU A 65 -4.93 -6.92 -4.57
CA LEU A 65 -5.22 -7.71 -3.37
C LEU A 65 -6.32 -7.07 -2.51
N LEU A 66 -6.34 -5.73 -2.42
CA LEU A 66 -7.36 -4.98 -1.69
C LEU A 66 -8.71 -5.05 -2.38
N ASN A 67 -8.76 -5.01 -3.72
CA ASN A 67 -10.00 -5.14 -4.48
C ASN A 67 -10.50 -6.59 -4.58
N ALA A 68 -9.60 -7.58 -4.54
CA ALA A 68 -9.96 -9.00 -4.58
C ALA A 68 -10.65 -9.49 -3.29
N LYS A 69 -10.62 -8.69 -2.21
CA LYS A 69 -11.30 -8.97 -0.95
C LYS A 69 -12.77 -8.52 -0.91
N LYS A 70 -13.32 -8.04 -2.03
CA LYS A 70 -14.69 -7.53 -2.13
C LYS A 70 -15.74 -8.63 -2.16
#